data_AF-A0A0S3PT75-F1
#
_entry.id   AF-A0A0S3PT75-F1
#
_cell.length_a   1.000
_cell.length_b   1.000
_cell.length_c   1.000
_cell.angle_alpha   90.00
_cell.angle_beta   90.00
_cell.angle_gamma   90.00
#
_symmetry.space_group_name_H-M   'P 1'
#
loop_
_entity.id
_entity.type
_entity.pdbx_description
1 polymer ?
#
loop_
_entity_poly.entity_id
_entity_poly.type
_entity_poly.pdbx_seq_one_letter_code
_entity_poly.pdbx_strand_id
1 'polypeptide(L)'
;MTDHASSPTPSFWHADRIGGLIWVILGGAIVYGSWTMDRLEGRIETPLAAPGLVPGLLGLGLIIFGAILLARRIPIGASDAEEASWLRVVVSWALCFTYAGLLLGRGVPYIALTAAFLFAHLVLIGEQTLGKWPEKRRLITIILVVAIVPVLVGSIFQYVFLVRLP
;
A
#
# COMPACT_ATOMS: atom_id res chain seq x y z
N MET A 1 25.39 40.18 16.87
CA MET A 1 25.91 39.56 15.64
C MET A 1 26.05 38.09 15.93
N THR A 2 24.94 37.35 15.82
CA THR A 2 24.86 35.91 16.14
C THR A 2 24.49 35.21 14.86
N ASP A 3 25.44 34.47 14.29
CA ASP A 3 25.26 33.61 13.14
C ASP A 3 24.20 32.54 13.46
N HIS A 4 23.01 32.68 12.88
CA HIS A 4 22.07 31.57 12.77
C HIS A 4 22.65 30.58 11.77
N ALA A 5 23.32 29.55 12.28
CA ALA A 5 23.79 28.42 11.51
C ALA A 5 22.63 27.86 10.67
N SER A 6 22.74 28.00 9.36
CA SER A 6 21.88 27.37 8.37
C SER A 6 22.10 25.85 8.44
N SER A 7 21.23 25.17 9.19
CA SER A 7 21.14 23.71 9.12
C SER A 7 20.85 23.31 7.65
N PRO A 8 21.62 22.39 7.05
CA PRO A 8 21.39 21.97 5.67
C PRO A 8 19.97 21.39 5.57
N THR A 9 19.11 22.06 4.81
CA THR A 9 17.78 21.55 4.53
C THR A 9 17.94 20.29 3.68
N PRO A 10 17.47 19.11 4.14
CA PRO A 10 17.52 17.91 3.33
C PRO A 10 16.69 18.14 2.07
N SER A 11 17.33 18.11 0.90
CA SER A 11 16.62 18.34 -0.36
C SER A 11 15.73 17.13 -0.66
N PHE A 12 14.43 17.28 -0.40
CA PHE A 12 13.37 16.28 -0.61
C PHE A 12 13.35 15.67 -2.02
N TRP A 13 13.89 16.37 -3.01
CA TRP A 13 14.03 15.89 -4.39
C TRP A 13 14.90 14.63 -4.52
N HIS A 14 15.93 14.49 -3.68
CA HIS A 14 16.71 13.26 -3.62
C HIS A 14 15.93 12.13 -2.94
N ALA A 15 15.14 12.42 -1.91
CA ALA A 15 14.40 11.41 -1.15
C ALA A 15 13.35 10.67 -2.00
N ASP A 16 12.54 11.39 -2.80
CA ASP A 16 11.52 10.77 -3.67
C ASP A 16 12.15 9.93 -4.78
N ARG A 17 13.29 10.38 -5.32
CA ARG A 17 14.03 9.64 -6.37
C ARG A 17 14.73 8.42 -5.83
N ILE A 18 15.38 8.54 -4.67
CA ILE A 18 16.01 7.41 -3.98
C ILE A 18 14.94 6.40 -3.57
N GLY A 19 13.83 6.86 -3.00
CA GLY A 19 12.69 6.03 -2.66
C GLY A 19 12.11 5.30 -3.88
N GLY A 20 11.86 6.02 -4.96
CA GLY A 20 11.39 5.45 -6.22
C GLY A 20 12.35 4.40 -6.78
N LEU A 21 13.66 4.68 -6.79
CA LEU A 21 14.69 3.73 -7.23
C LEU A 21 14.72 2.47 -6.36
N ILE A 22 14.67 2.62 -5.04
CA ILE A 22 14.60 1.50 -4.09
C ILE A 22 13.36 0.65 -4.37
N TRP A 23 12.19 1.26 -4.58
CA TRP A 23 10.96 0.53 -4.89
C TRP A 23 11.02 -0.21 -6.23
N VAL A 24 11.65 0.36 -7.25
CA VAL A 24 11.87 -0.33 -8.54
C VAL A 24 12.78 -1.54 -8.36
N ILE A 25 13.91 -1.39 -7.66
CA ILE A 25 14.85 -2.49 -7.41
C ILE A 25 14.17 -3.59 -6.59
N LEU A 26 13.47 -3.22 -5.51
CA LEU A 26 12.75 -4.16 -4.65
C LEU A 26 11.64 -4.89 -5.41
N GLY A 27 10.85 -4.16 -6.21
CA GLY A 27 9.82 -4.75 -7.05
C GLY A 27 10.40 -5.72 -8.08
N GLY A 28 11.53 -5.36 -8.70
CA GLY A 28 12.29 -6.22 -9.61
C GLY A 28 12.78 -7.50 -8.95
N ALA A 29 13.33 -7.40 -7.73
CA ALA A 29 13.75 -8.55 -6.94
C ALA A 29 12.57 -9.47 -6.58
N ILE A 30 11.40 -8.92 -6.26
CA ILE A 30 10.18 -9.69 -5.97
C ILE A 30 9.68 -10.41 -7.23
N VAL A 31 9.64 -9.73 -8.38
CA VAL A 31 9.27 -10.33 -9.68
C VAL A 31 10.25 -11.45 -10.04
N TYR A 32 11.55 -11.22 -9.85
CA TYR A 32 12.56 -12.25 -10.08
C TYR A 32 12.36 -13.46 -9.15
N GLY A 33 12.16 -13.23 -7.85
CA GLY A 33 11.88 -14.30 -6.89
C GLY A 33 10.61 -15.07 -7.23
N SER A 34 9.55 -14.36 -7.63
CA SER A 34 8.30 -14.94 -8.15
C SER A 34 8.53 -15.81 -9.39
N TRP A 35 9.38 -15.37 -10.32
CA TRP A 35 9.73 -16.12 -11.53
C TRP A 35 10.52 -17.39 -11.24
N THR A 36 11.39 -17.35 -10.22
CA THR A 36 12.19 -18.52 -9.81
C THR A 36 11.39 -19.56 -9.02
N MET A 37 10.17 -19.24 -8.59
CA MET A 37 9.33 -20.21 -7.90
C MET A 37 8.86 -21.28 -8.87
N ASP A 38 9.15 -22.53 -8.51
CA ASP A 38 8.76 -23.68 -9.31
C ASP A 38 7.24 -23.69 -9.47
N ARG A 39 6.80 -23.63 -10.72
CA ARG A 39 5.40 -23.79 -11.05
C ARG A 39 5.20 -25.30 -10.94
N LEU A 40 4.43 -25.73 -9.95
CA LEU A 40 4.09 -27.14 -9.75
C LEU A 40 3.16 -27.61 -10.89
N GLU A 41 3.64 -27.57 -12.12
CA GLU A 41 2.93 -27.82 -13.38
C GLU A 41 2.41 -29.27 -13.47
N GLY A 42 2.82 -30.14 -12.53
CA GLY A 42 2.30 -31.49 -12.34
C GLY A 42 1.31 -31.69 -11.19
N ARG A 43 0.96 -30.67 -10.37
CA ARG A 43 0.04 -30.82 -9.21
C ARG A 43 -1.03 -29.74 -9.04
N ILE A 44 -1.06 -28.70 -9.87
CA ILE A 44 -2.02 -27.60 -9.73
C ILE A 44 -3.12 -27.72 -10.80
N GLU A 45 -4.38 -27.76 -10.39
CA GLU A 45 -5.55 -27.84 -11.27
C GLU A 45 -5.76 -26.56 -12.12
N THR A 46 -5.18 -25.41 -11.72
CA THR A 46 -5.26 -24.14 -12.45
C THR A 46 -3.93 -23.37 -12.45
N PRO A 47 -3.49 -22.81 -13.60
CA PRO A 47 -2.25 -22.01 -13.69
C PRO A 47 -2.23 -20.76 -12.80
N LEU A 48 -3.40 -20.29 -12.35
CA LEU A 48 -3.56 -19.10 -11.53
C LEU A 48 -3.30 -19.32 -10.03
N ALA A 49 -3.23 -20.58 -9.58
CA ALA A 49 -2.86 -20.92 -8.21
C ALA A 49 -1.34 -21.14 -8.03
N ALA A 50 -0.52 -20.77 -9.03
CA ALA A 50 0.94 -20.84 -8.91
C ALA A 50 1.44 -19.92 -7.78
N PRO A 51 2.31 -20.40 -6.87
CA PRO A 51 2.73 -19.66 -5.68
C PRO A 51 3.45 -18.33 -6.01
N GLY A 52 4.09 -18.25 -7.18
CA GLY A 52 4.76 -17.03 -7.65
C GLY A 52 3.81 -15.94 -8.17
N LEU A 53 2.55 -16.24 -8.52
CA LEU A 53 1.72 -15.28 -9.28
C LEU A 53 1.36 -14.01 -8.48
N VAL A 54 0.84 -14.20 -7.26
CA VAL A 54 0.47 -13.10 -6.35
C VAL A 54 1.66 -12.20 -6.02
N PRO A 55 2.81 -12.73 -5.53
CA PRO A 55 3.96 -11.88 -5.26
C PRO A 55 4.50 -11.21 -6.53
N GLY A 56 4.45 -11.86 -7.70
CA GLY A 56 4.87 -11.26 -8.97
C GLY A 56 4.04 -10.05 -9.38
N LEU A 57 2.70 -10.13 -9.25
CA LEU A 57 1.79 -9.00 -9.50
C LEU A 57 2.06 -7.82 -8.55
N LEU A 58 2.28 -8.11 -7.27
CA LEU A 58 2.63 -7.08 -6.28
C LEU A 58 3.99 -6.42 -6.60
N GLY A 59 4.99 -7.22 -6.97
CA GLY A 59 6.30 -6.73 -7.40
C GLY A 59 6.21 -5.83 -8.64
N LEU A 60 5.39 -6.21 -9.62
CA LEU A 60 5.15 -5.38 -10.80
C LEU A 60 4.48 -4.04 -10.44
N GLY A 61 3.50 -4.07 -9.53
CA GLY A 61 2.89 -2.84 -9.00
C GLY A 61 3.91 -1.92 -8.35
N LEU A 62 4.83 -2.46 -7.53
CA LEU A 62 5.92 -1.70 -6.92
C LEU A 62 6.85 -1.07 -7.97
N ILE A 63 7.19 -1.79 -9.05
CA ILE A 63 7.99 -1.24 -10.16
C ILE A 63 7.26 -0.06 -10.79
N ILE A 64 5.96 -0.20 -11.08
CA ILE A 64 5.16 0.85 -11.71
C ILE A 64 5.11 2.08 -10.80
N PHE A 65 4.79 1.92 -9.51
CA PHE A 65 4.73 3.05 -8.59
C PHE A 65 6.10 3.69 -8.35
N GLY A 66 7.16 2.89 -8.24
CA GLY A 66 8.54 3.39 -8.14
C GLY A 66 8.96 4.17 -9.38
N ALA A 67 8.61 3.69 -10.58
CA ALA A 67 8.86 4.39 -11.84
C ALA A 67 8.08 5.70 -11.95
N ILE A 68 6.83 5.74 -11.48
CA ILE A 68 6.04 6.97 -11.39
C ILE A 68 6.72 7.97 -10.45
N LEU A 69 7.21 7.53 -9.28
CA LEU A 69 7.96 8.39 -8.34
C LEU A 69 9.25 8.94 -8.97
N LEU A 70 9.98 8.14 -9.74
CA LEU A 70 11.16 8.58 -10.49
C LEU A 70 10.82 9.61 -11.59
N ALA A 71 9.71 9.40 -12.29
CA ALA A 71 9.24 10.28 -13.36
C ALA A 71 8.60 11.57 -12.83
N ARG A 72 8.16 11.58 -11.56
CA ARG A 72 7.48 12.72 -10.94
C ARG A 72 8.40 13.93 -10.87
N ARG A 73 8.08 14.95 -11.68
CA ARG A 73 8.67 16.29 -11.55
C ARG A 73 7.91 17.02 -10.44
N ILE A 74 8.53 17.18 -9.27
CA ILE A 74 7.97 18.02 -8.21
C ILE A 74 8.21 19.48 -8.62
N PRO A 75 7.17 20.33 -8.78
CA PRO A 75 7.38 21.76 -9.00
C PRO A 75 8.08 22.37 -7.78
N ILE A 76 9.15 23.13 -8.02
CA ILE A 76 9.85 23.91 -7.00
C ILE A 76 8.83 24.91 -6.45
N GLY A 77 8.31 24.65 -5.25
CA GLY A 77 7.19 25.41 -4.66
C GLY A 77 6.11 24.55 -3.99
N ALA A 78 6.14 23.22 -4.12
CA ALA A 78 5.31 22.32 -3.30
C ALA A 78 5.87 22.18 -1.86
N SER A 79 6.17 23.33 -1.23
CA SER A 79 6.68 23.47 0.13
C SER A 79 5.58 23.31 1.19
N ASP A 80 4.36 22.92 0.82
CA ASP A 80 3.29 22.60 1.77
C ASP A 80 3.31 21.11 2.17
N ALA A 81 4.48 20.47 2.08
CA ALA A 81 4.76 19.20 2.77
C ALA A 81 5.19 19.45 4.24
N GLU A 82 4.81 20.61 4.79
CA GLU A 82 5.01 20.97 6.18
C GLU A 82 4.06 20.11 7.03
N GLU A 83 4.66 19.22 7.82
CA GLU A 83 4.05 18.27 8.75
C GLU A 83 3.16 17.17 8.13
N ALA A 84 3.76 16.31 7.31
CA ALA A 84 3.40 14.90 7.38
C ALA A 84 3.72 14.41 8.80
N SER A 85 2.77 14.58 9.72
CA SER A 85 2.94 14.26 11.14
C SER A 85 3.51 12.85 11.27
N TRP A 86 4.73 12.73 11.80
CA TRP A 86 5.40 11.44 12.01
C TRP A 86 4.50 10.46 12.78
N LEU A 87 3.66 10.98 13.67
CA LEU A 87 2.64 10.21 14.37
C LEU A 87 1.69 9.48 13.40
N ARG A 88 1.25 10.12 12.31
CA ARG A 88 0.38 9.50 11.30
C ARG A 88 1.10 8.39 10.54
N VAL A 89 2.38 8.58 10.23
CA VAL A 89 3.22 7.53 9.60
C VAL A 89 3.32 6.33 10.52
N VAL A 90 3.62 6.56 11.80
CA VAL A 90 3.70 5.51 12.83
C VAL A 90 2.34 4.84 13.04
N VAL A 91 1.25 5.60 13.09
CA VAL A 91 -0.13 5.07 13.21
C VAL A 91 -0.48 4.21 12.00
N SER A 92 -0.18 4.67 10.78
CA SER A 92 -0.37 3.91 9.54
C SER A 92 0.37 2.57 9.58
N TRP A 93 1.66 2.61 9.96
CA TRP A 93 2.48 1.42 10.14
C TRP A 93 1.90 0.47 11.20
N ALA A 94 1.52 1.00 12.37
CA ALA A 94 0.94 0.22 13.45
C ALA A 94 -0.37 -0.45 13.02
N LEU A 95 -1.24 0.27 12.30
CA LEU A 95 -2.47 -0.27 11.71
C LEU A 95 -2.17 -1.42 10.75
N CYS A 96 -1.19 -1.27 9.85
CA CYS A 96 -0.79 -2.30 8.89
C CYS A 96 -0.27 -3.56 9.58
N PHE A 97 0.64 -3.42 10.56
CA PHE A 97 1.14 -4.57 11.32
C PHE A 97 0.06 -5.24 12.16
N THR A 98 -0.81 -4.45 12.77
CA THR A 98 -1.94 -4.97 13.56
C THR A 98 -2.88 -5.78 12.68
N TYR A 99 -3.25 -5.25 11.51
CA TYR A 99 -4.07 -5.97 10.53
C TYR A 99 -3.40 -7.28 10.09
N ALA A 100 -2.14 -7.24 9.67
CA ALA A 100 -1.40 -8.42 9.26
C ALA A 100 -1.33 -9.48 10.38
N GLY A 101 -1.01 -9.07 11.61
CA GLY A 101 -0.93 -9.96 12.76
C GLY A 101 -2.27 -10.54 13.20
N LEU A 102 -3.36 -9.79 13.13
CA LEU A 102 -4.71 -10.28 13.43
C LEU A 102 -5.16 -11.33 12.42
N LEU A 103 -4.83 -11.14 11.14
CA LEU A 103 -5.20 -12.04 10.06
C LEU A 103 -4.44 -13.39 10.15
N LEU A 104 -3.22 -13.38 10.69
CA LEU A 104 -2.33 -14.56 10.75
C LEU A 104 -2.68 -15.63 11.79
N GLY A 105 -3.67 -15.47 12.67
CA GLY A 105 -3.88 -16.49 13.71
C GLY A 105 -5.12 -16.46 14.59
N ARG A 106 -6.10 -15.58 14.32
CA ARG A 106 -7.26 -15.42 15.21
C ARG A 106 -8.60 -15.94 14.66
N GLY A 107 -8.63 -16.49 13.45
CA GLY A 107 -9.86 -17.02 12.83
C GLY A 107 -10.97 -15.98 12.66
N VAL A 108 -10.61 -14.70 12.60
CA VAL A 108 -11.55 -13.58 12.44
C VAL A 108 -12.02 -13.54 10.98
N PRO A 109 -13.32 -13.31 10.71
CA PRO A 109 -13.83 -13.24 9.34
C PRO A 109 -13.11 -12.16 8.54
N TYR A 110 -12.54 -12.55 7.39
CA TYR A 110 -11.71 -11.69 6.55
C TYR A 110 -12.40 -10.36 6.18
N ILE A 111 -13.68 -10.45 5.80
CA ILE A 111 -14.47 -9.28 5.34
C ILE A 111 -14.59 -8.24 6.45
N ALA A 112 -14.92 -8.66 7.67
CA ALA A 112 -15.11 -7.75 8.80
C ALA A 112 -13.78 -7.09 9.21
N LEU A 113 -12.70 -7.88 9.24
CA LEU A 113 -11.38 -7.37 9.60
C LEU A 113 -10.86 -6.36 8.57
N THR A 114 -11.00 -6.66 7.28
CA THR A 114 -10.58 -5.77 6.19
C THR A 114 -11.43 -4.49 6.16
N ALA A 115 -12.76 -4.61 6.35
CA ALA A 115 -13.65 -3.47 6.44
C ALA A 115 -13.28 -2.55 7.62
N ALA A 116 -13.04 -3.12 8.81
CA ALA A 116 -12.64 -2.37 9.99
C ALA A 116 -11.28 -1.68 9.81
N PHE A 117 -10.31 -2.38 9.22
CA PHE A 117 -8.99 -1.82 8.90
C PHE A 117 -9.10 -0.64 7.93
N LEU A 118 -9.81 -0.81 6.81
CA LEU A 118 -10.00 0.26 5.82
C LEU A 118 -10.75 1.45 6.41
N PHE A 119 -11.79 1.19 7.19
CA PHE A 119 -12.54 2.24 7.89
C PHE A 119 -11.62 3.03 8.83
N ALA A 120 -10.87 2.36 9.70
CA ALA A 120 -9.96 3.01 10.63
C ALA A 120 -8.88 3.82 9.89
N HIS A 121 -8.31 3.28 8.81
CA HIS A 121 -7.29 3.97 8.02
C HIS A 121 -7.86 5.23 7.33
N LEU A 122 -9.03 5.12 6.71
CA LEU A 122 -9.67 6.23 6.00
C LEU A 122 -10.14 7.33 6.95
N VAL A 123 -10.61 6.98 8.16
CA VAL A 123 -11.06 7.95 9.16
C VAL A 123 -9.88 8.64 9.84
N LEU A 124 -8.85 7.89 10.26
CA LEU A 124 -7.72 8.42 11.03
C LEU A 124 -6.68 9.16 10.17
N ILE A 125 -6.48 8.73 8.92
CA ILE A 125 -5.40 9.21 8.06
C ILE A 125 -5.94 9.91 6.80
N GLY A 126 -7.16 9.60 6.37
CA GLY A 126 -7.71 10.08 5.09
C GLY A 126 -8.01 11.58 5.01
N GLU A 127 -7.87 12.36 6.09
CA GLU A 127 -8.16 13.80 6.10
C GLU A 127 -7.36 14.61 5.09
N GLN A 128 -6.10 14.29 4.80
CA GLN A 128 -5.31 15.10 3.84
C GLN A 128 -5.72 14.86 2.37
N THR A 129 -6.22 13.68 2.04
CA THR A 129 -6.64 13.32 0.67
C THR A 129 -8.14 13.59 0.45
N LEU A 130 -8.97 13.27 1.44
CA LEU A 130 -10.44 13.37 1.37
C LEU A 130 -11.00 14.58 2.11
N GLY A 131 -10.26 15.22 3.02
CA GLY A 131 -10.73 16.40 3.76
C GLY A 131 -10.83 17.66 2.90
N LYS A 132 -10.20 17.68 1.73
CA LYS A 132 -10.41 18.72 0.70
C LYS A 132 -11.74 18.57 -0.02
N TRP A 133 -12.45 17.45 0.16
CA TRP A 133 -13.72 17.17 -0.51
C TRP A 133 -14.90 17.53 0.40
N PRO A 134 -16.07 17.86 -0.18
CA PRO A 134 -17.27 18.07 0.61
C PRO A 134 -17.61 16.83 1.45
N GLU A 135 -18.08 17.05 2.68
CA GLU A 135 -18.26 16.01 3.70
C GLU A 135 -19.12 14.83 3.21
N LYS A 136 -20.17 15.11 2.43
CA LYS A 136 -21.02 14.10 1.78
C LYS A 136 -20.23 13.18 0.86
N ARG A 137 -19.36 13.74 0.02
CA ARG A 137 -18.56 12.98 -0.94
C ARG A 137 -17.53 12.11 -0.23
N ARG A 138 -16.89 12.64 0.83
CA ARG A 138 -15.99 11.88 1.69
C ARG A 138 -16.70 10.66 2.29
N LEU A 139 -17.87 10.87 2.89
CA LEU A 139 -18.63 9.82 3.56
C LEU A 139 -19.08 8.75 2.55
N ILE A 140 -19.57 9.15 1.37
CA ILE A 140 -19.92 8.23 0.28
C ILE A 140 -18.70 7.40 -0.14
N THR A 141 -17.53 8.02 -0.32
CA THR A 141 -16.31 7.29 -0.70
C THR A 141 -15.88 6.29 0.36
N ILE A 142 -15.93 6.66 1.65
CA ILE A 142 -15.60 5.74 2.75
C ILE A 142 -16.54 4.54 2.74
N ILE A 143 -17.85 4.77 2.69
CA ILE A 143 -18.84 3.68 2.66
C ILE A 143 -18.62 2.78 1.45
N LEU A 144 -18.41 3.36 0.28
CA LEU A 144 -18.23 2.62 -0.96
C LEU A 144 -16.97 1.74 -0.89
N VAL A 145 -15.85 2.29 -0.43
CA VAL A 145 -14.58 1.57 -0.32
C VAL A 145 -14.68 0.45 0.73
N VAL A 146 -15.24 0.74 1.90
CA VAL A 146 -15.37 -0.23 2.99
C VAL A 146 -16.36 -1.35 2.65
N ALA A 147 -17.41 -1.08 1.86
CA ALA A 147 -18.36 -2.10 1.42
C ALA A 147 -17.84 -2.95 0.27
N ILE A 148 -17.21 -2.33 -0.74
CA ILE A 148 -16.85 -3.01 -1.99
C ILE A 148 -15.51 -3.72 -1.90
N VAL A 149 -14.46 -3.05 -1.38
CA VAL A 149 -13.08 -3.57 -1.47
C VAL A 149 -12.91 -4.90 -0.73
N PRO A 150 -13.39 -5.08 0.52
CA PRO A 150 -13.27 -6.36 1.21
C PRO A 150 -13.94 -7.51 0.46
N VAL A 151 -15.13 -7.28 -0.09
CA VAL A 151 -15.90 -8.28 -0.84
C VAL A 151 -15.20 -8.62 -2.15
N LEU A 152 -14.78 -7.62 -2.92
CA LEU A 152 -14.12 -7.81 -4.20
C LEU A 152 -12.80 -8.56 -4.03
N VAL A 153 -11.93 -8.10 -3.12
CA VAL A 153 -10.63 -8.73 -2.89
C VAL A 153 -10.83 -10.13 -2.33
N GLY A 154 -11.74 -10.32 -1.37
CA GLY A 154 -12.06 -11.63 -0.82
C GLY A 154 -12.55 -12.60 -1.89
N SER A 155 -13.40 -12.14 -2.81
CA SER A 155 -13.90 -12.92 -3.94
C SER A 155 -12.78 -13.30 -4.91
N ILE A 156 -11.86 -12.38 -5.21
CA ILE A 156 -10.70 -12.68 -6.06
C ILE A 156 -9.84 -13.79 -5.40
N PHE A 157 -9.56 -13.69 -4.11
CA PHE A 157 -8.81 -14.73 -3.40
C PHE A 157 -9.52 -16.08 -3.39
N GLN A 158 -10.82 -16.09 -3.17
CA GLN A 158 -11.60 -17.34 -3.11
C GLN A 158 -11.82 -17.98 -4.49
N TYR A 159 -12.14 -17.19 -5.52
CA TYR A 159 -12.54 -17.70 -6.84
C TYR A 159 -11.40 -17.75 -7.85
N VAL A 160 -10.46 -16.80 -7.79
CA VAL A 160 -9.32 -16.75 -8.73
C VAL A 160 -8.13 -17.49 -8.16
N PHE A 161 -7.81 -17.27 -6.87
CA PHE A 161 -6.66 -17.90 -6.22
C PHE A 161 -7.02 -19.18 -5.45
N LEU A 162 -8.30 -19.54 -5.35
CA LEU A 162 -8.78 -20.73 -4.64
C LEU A 162 -8.32 -20.80 -3.17
N VAL A 163 -8.04 -19.65 -2.56
CA VAL A 163 -7.62 -19.53 -1.17
C VAL A 163 -8.85 -19.48 -0.27
N ARG A 164 -8.94 -20.40 0.68
CA ARG A 164 -9.98 -20.36 1.71
C ARG A 164 -9.65 -19.26 2.72
N LEU A 165 -10.39 -18.17 2.63
CA LEU A 165 -10.41 -17.13 3.67
C LEU A 165 -11.35 -17.56 4.80
N PRO A 166 -10.99 -17.31 6.07
CA PRO A 166 -11.89 -17.49 7.22
C PRO A 166 -13.05 -16.49 7.23
#